data_AF-A0A4U7EBK9-F1
#
_entry.id   AF-A0A4U7EBK9-F1
#
_cell.length_a   1.000
_cell.length_b   1.000
_cell.length_c   1.000
_cell.angle_alpha   90.00
_cell.angle_beta   90.00
_cell.angle_gamma   90.00
#
_symmetry.space_group_name_H-M   'P 1'
#
loop_
_entity.id
_entity.type
_entity.pdbx_description
1 polymer ?
#
loop_
_entity_poly.entity_id
_entity_poly.type
_entity_poly.pdbx_seq_one_letter_code
_entity_poly.pdbx_strand_id
1 'polypeptide(L)' 'MSSEPGIDAARFGRILALIGFVTTVFLFLTAQRLSGNALRIGVVAIGMVGLITAIIGFLVAAGSAVEAS' A
#
# COMPACT_ATOMS: atom_id res chain seq x y z
N MET A 1 6.04 -29.23 -11.76
CA MET A 1 6.30 -28.06 -10.90
C MET A 1 5.23 -28.07 -9.84
N SER A 2 5.59 -28.36 -8.59
CA SER A 2 4.68 -28.41 -7.45
C SER A 2 4.22 -26.99 -7.13
N SER A 3 3.01 -26.65 -7.57
CA SER A 3 2.31 -25.45 -7.11
C SER A 3 1.80 -25.72 -5.71
N GLU A 4 2.66 -25.52 -4.71
CA GLU A 4 2.20 -25.48 -3.32
C GLU A 4 1.17 -24.34 -3.17
N PRO A 5 0.00 -24.57 -2.55
CA PRO A 5 -0.94 -23.52 -2.20
C PRO A 5 -0.36 -22.69 -1.06
N GLY A 6 0.55 -21.79 -1.40
CA GLY A 6 1.13 -20.81 -0.50
C GLY A 6 0.58 -19.42 -0.81
N ILE A 7 0.49 -18.56 0.21
CA ILE A 7 0.25 -17.12 0.04
C ILE A 7 0.99 -16.64 -1.20
N ASP A 8 0.29 -15.96 -2.13
CA ASP A 8 0.91 -15.32 -3.30
C ASP A 8 1.67 -14.05 -2.85
N ALA A 9 2.68 -14.27 -2.01
CA ALA A 9 3.45 -13.25 -1.32
C ALA A 9 4.23 -12.39 -2.32
N ALA A 10 4.60 -12.97 -3.46
CA ALA A 10 5.19 -12.25 -4.58
C ALA A 10 4.22 -11.21 -5.16
N ARG A 11 2.95 -11.60 -5.38
CA ARG A 11 1.91 -10.67 -5.83
C ARG A 11 1.60 -9.61 -4.78
N PHE A 12 1.45 -9.99 -3.52
CA PHE A 12 1.21 -9.04 -2.43
C PHE A 12 2.37 -8.03 -2.28
N GLY A 13 3.62 -8.52 -2.33
CA GLY A 13 4.81 -7.67 -2.28
C GLY A 13 4.87 -6.66 -3.43
N ARG A 14 4.47 -7.05 -4.65
CA ARG A 14 4.35 -6.10 -5.77
C ARG A 14 3.31 -5.01 -5.51
N ILE A 15 2.16 -5.38 -4.94
CA ILE A 15 1.11 -4.41 -4.60
C ILE A 15 1.62 -3.45 -3.52
N LEU A 16 2.24 -3.94 -2.46
CA LEU A 16 2.83 -3.09 -1.42
C LEU A 16 3.89 -2.12 -1.98
N ALA A 17 4.75 -2.61 -2.87
CA ALA A 17 5.77 -1.78 -3.51
C ALA A 17 5.13 -0.66 -4.34
N LEU A 18 4.09 -0.97 -5.12
CA LEU A 18 3.35 0.04 -5.89
C LEU A 18 2.67 1.06 -4.99
N ILE A 19 2.01 0.63 -3.91
CA ILE A 19 1.37 1.52 -2.94
C ILE A 19 2.42 2.44 -2.31
N GLY A 20 3.53 1.90 -1.83
CA GLY A 20 4.61 2.68 -1.21
C GLY A 20 5.23 3.68 -2.20
N PHE A 21 5.46 3.27 -3.44
CA PHE A 21 5.98 4.13 -4.50
C PHE A 21 5.03 5.30 -4.79
N VAL A 22 3.75 5.01 -5.06
CA VAL A 22 2.74 6.03 -5.34
C VAL A 22 2.60 6.99 -4.15
N THR A 23 2.53 6.46 -2.93
CA THR A 23 2.45 7.27 -1.70
C THR A 23 3.64 8.21 -1.60
N THR A 24 4.86 7.71 -1.84
CA THR A 24 6.09 8.52 -1.83
C THR A 24 6.05 9.63 -2.87
N VAL A 25 5.63 9.33 -4.10
CA VAL A 25 5.51 10.33 -5.18
C VAL A 25 4.52 11.44 -4.79
N PHE A 26 3.36 11.08 -4.23
CA PHE A 26 2.37 12.05 -3.76
C PHE A 26 2.88 12.91 -2.62
N LEU A 27 3.57 12.32 -1.64
CA LEU A 27 4.19 13.07 -0.55
C LEU A 27 5.25 14.04 -1.07
N PHE A 28 6.08 13.61 -2.02
CA PHE A 28 7.10 14.46 -2.64
C PHE A 28 6.48 15.65 -3.38
N LEU A 29 5.45 15.41 -4.20
CA LEU A 29 4.71 16.47 -4.88
C LEU A 29 4.06 17.43 -3.87
N THR A 30 3.49 16.90 -2.79
CA THR A 30 2.86 17.71 -1.73
C THR A 30 3.88 18.59 -1.05
N ALA A 31 5.07 18.07 -0.75
CA ALA A 31 6.16 18.84 -0.16
C ALA A 31 6.65 19.98 -1.07
N GLN A 32 6.58 19.81 -2.40
CA GLN A 32 6.93 20.86 -3.36
C GLN A 32 5.84 21.91 -3.58
N ARG A 33 4.57 21.54 -3.36
CA ARG A 33 3.42 22.38 -3.74
C ARG A 33 2.75 23.08 -2.56
N LEU A 34 2.83 22.51 -1.36
CA LEU A 34 2.15 23.01 -0.18
C LEU A 34 3.17 23.44 0.88
N SER A 35 2.75 24.32 1.79
CA SER A 35 3.54 24.76 2.94
C SER A 35 2.67 24.89 4.19
N GLY A 36 3.32 25.01 5.36
CA GLY A 36 2.65 25.24 6.63
C GLY A 36 1.62 24.17 7.00
N ASN A 37 0.44 24.61 7.44
CA ASN A 37 -0.63 23.70 7.88
C ASN A 37 -1.17 22.81 6.75
N ALA A 38 -1.21 23.32 5.53
CA ALA A 38 -1.72 22.58 4.39
C ALA A 38 -0.82 21.37 4.07
N LEU A 39 0.50 21.51 4.19
CA LEU A 39 1.44 20.40 4.03
C LEU A 39 1.19 19.31 5.08
N ARG A 40 1.03 19.67 6.37
CA ARG A 40 0.75 18.69 7.43
C ARG A 40 -0.52 17.89 7.16
N ILE A 41 -1.60 18.59 6.80
CA ILE A 41 -2.87 17.94 6.48
C ILE A 41 -2.71 17.01 5.28
N GLY A 42 -2.03 17.48 4.22
CA GLY A 42 -1.78 16.68 3.01
C GLY A 42 -0.97 15.41 3.29
N VAL A 43 0.11 15.51 4.07
CA VAL A 43 0.95 14.36 4.44
C VAL A 43 0.15 13.32 5.22
N VAL A 44 -0.65 13.74 6.20
CA VAL A 44 -1.50 12.82 6.99
C VAL A 44 -2.54 12.16 6.10
N ALA A 45 -3.23 12.94 5.25
CA ALA A 45 -4.25 12.40 4.36
C ALA A 45 -3.68 11.36 3.37
N ILE A 46 -2.57 11.69 2.71
CA ILE A 46 -1.90 10.79 1.75
C ILE A 46 -1.39 9.54 2.46
N GLY A 47 -0.73 9.70 3.60
CA GLY A 47 -0.23 8.57 4.39
C GLY A 47 -1.36 7.64 4.82
N MET A 48 -2.52 8.19 5.22
CA MET A 48 -3.65 7.38 5.66
C MET A 48 -4.30 6.61 4.52
N VAL A 49 -4.45 7.22 3.35
CA VAL A 49 -4.93 6.52 2.15
C VAL A 49 -4.00 5.39 1.76
N GLY A 50 -2.68 5.64 1.75
CA GLY A 50 -1.68 4.60 1.48
C GLY A 50 -1.74 3.45 2.48
N LEU A 51 -1.85 3.76 3.78
CA LEU A 51 -1.97 2.77 4.84
C LEU A 51 -3.23 1.92 4.72
N ILE A 52 -4.40 2.54 4.52
CA ILE A 52 -5.67 1.81 4.35
C ILE A 52 -5.59 0.88 3.13
N THR A 53 -5.02 1.36 2.03
CA THR A 53 -4.84 0.55 0.81
C THR A 53 -3.93 -0.65 1.07
N ALA A 54 -2.84 -0.46 1.83
CA ALA A 54 -1.94 -1.55 2.21
C ALA A 54 -2.64 -2.60 3.09
N ILE A 55 -3.45 -2.16 4.07
CA ILE A 55 -4.24 -3.05 4.92
C ILE A 55 -5.23 -3.87 4.08
N ILE A 56 -5.98 -3.22 3.18
CA ILE A 56 -6.92 -3.91 2.29
C ILE A 56 -6.20 -4.95 1.43
N GLY A 57 -5.06 -4.57 0.82
CA GLY A 57 -4.25 -5.49 0.02
C GLY A 57 -3.75 -6.69 0.83
N PHE A 58 -3.38 -6.47 2.10
CA PHE A 58 -2.97 -7.53 3.01
C PHE A 58 -4.12 -8.46 3.35
N LEU A 59 -5.30 -7.93 3.68
CA LEU A 59 -6.49 -8.71 3.98
C LEU A 59 -6.92 -9.58 2.79
N VAL A 60 -6.85 -9.04 1.56
CA VAL A 60 -7.14 -9.79 0.34
C VAL A 60 -6.15 -10.95 0.16
N ALA A 61 -4.85 -10.70 0.36
CA ALA A 61 -3.83 -11.73 0.25
C ALA A 61 -3.99 -12.82 1.34
N ALA A 62 -4.25 -12.41 2.59
CA ALA A 62 -4.46 -13.32 3.71
C ALA A 62 -5.73 -14.17 3.53
N GLY A 63 -6.85 -13.57 3.11
CA GLY A 63 -8.10 -14.27 2.82
C GLY A 63 -7.93 -15.33 1.73
N SER A 64 -7.23 -14.98 0.65
CA SER A 64 -6.96 -15.94 -0.43
C SER A 64 -6.13 -17.15 -0.01
N ALA A 65 -5.31 -17.01 1.03
CA ALA A 65 -4.53 -18.13 1.56
C ALA A 65 -5.33 -19.04 2.50
N VAL A 66 -6.31 -18.48 3.23
CA VAL A 66 -7.25 -19.26 4.03
C VAL A 66 -8.22 -20.04 3.14
N GLU A 67 -8.68 -19.48 2.02
CA GLU A 67 -9.49 -20.23 1.05
C GLU A 67 -8.72 -21.35 0.33
N ALA A 68 -7.39 -21.23 0.23
CA ALA A 68 -6.54 -22.21 -0.46
C ALA A 68 -6.11 -23.41 0.43
N SER A 69 -6.37 -23.35 1.74
CA SER A 69 -6.06 -24.41 2.72
C SER A 69 -7.26 -25.31 3.00
#